data_AF-A0A929MB88-F1
#
_entry.id   AF-A0A929MB88-F1
#
_cell.length_a   1.000
_cell.length_b   1.000
_cell.length_c   1.000
_cell.angle_alpha   90.00
_cell.angle_beta   90.00
_cell.angle_gamma   90.00
#
_symmetry.space_group_name_H-M   'P 1'
#
loop_
_entity.id
_entity.type
_entity.pdbx_description
1 polymer ?
#
loop_
_entity_poly.entity_id
_entity_poly.type
_entity_poly.pdbx_seq_one_letter_code
_entity_poly.pdbx_strand_id
1 'polypeptide(L)'
;MIEQELWQEYDEFSFLAQAKSSYDYVNNANFTKYSNTEMSKDFYRQAVKALSNPHDVVIEAKFILQNLKNDFVSDTKFIKEICLQILDIEMTPYEHQEMAKMIESYSSIA
;
A
#
# COMPACT_ATOMS: atom_id res chain seq x y z
N MET A 1 21.30 17.89 -36.02
CA MET A 1 21.50 17.19 -34.75
C MET A 1 20.88 18.03 -33.66
N ILE A 2 19.62 17.74 -33.29
CA ILE A 2 19.01 18.19 -32.04
C ILE A 2 18.10 17.03 -31.58
N GLU A 3 18.74 15.97 -31.05
CA GLU A 3 18.09 14.84 -30.35
C GLU A 3 17.93 15.16 -28.85
N GLN A 4 17.63 16.41 -28.49
CA GLN A 4 17.71 16.85 -27.07
C GLN A 4 16.44 17.48 -26.49
N GLU A 5 15.34 17.59 -27.25
CA GLU A 5 14.11 18.23 -26.74
C GLU A 5 12.89 17.29 -26.64
N LEU A 6 13.08 15.97 -26.73
CA LEU A 6 11.97 14.99 -26.71
C LEU A 6 11.93 14.11 -25.44
N TRP A 7 12.68 14.48 -24.39
CA TRP A 7 12.89 13.63 -23.20
C TRP A 7 12.59 14.28 -21.84
N GLN A 8 11.87 15.41 -21.77
CA GLN A 8 11.61 16.07 -20.48
C GLN A 8 10.16 16.05 -19.97
N GLU A 9 9.23 15.45 -20.71
CA GLU A 9 7.87 15.13 -20.24
C GLU A 9 7.58 13.64 -20.39
N TYR A 10 8.55 12.76 -20.08
CA TYR A 10 8.18 11.45 -19.57
C TYR A 10 7.63 11.69 -18.16
N ASP A 11 6.36 12.09 -18.16
CA ASP A 11 5.53 12.56 -17.06
C ASP A 11 5.88 11.83 -15.76
N GLU A 12 6.20 12.61 -14.73
CA GLU A 12 6.62 12.16 -13.39
C GLU A 12 5.56 11.24 -12.74
N PHE A 13 4.38 11.11 -13.35
CA PHE A 13 3.27 10.25 -12.95
C PHE A 13 3.01 9.06 -13.90
N SER A 14 3.73 8.94 -15.02
CA SER A 14 3.57 7.83 -15.98
C SER A 14 3.97 6.47 -15.42
N PHE A 15 4.92 6.41 -14.48
CA PHE A 15 5.22 5.17 -13.75
C PHE A 15 4.11 4.83 -12.74
N LEU A 16 3.41 5.84 -12.19
CA LEU A 16 2.29 5.68 -11.26
C LEU A 16 1.06 5.10 -11.97
N ALA A 17 0.84 5.46 -13.24
CA ALA A 17 -0.28 4.99 -14.06
C ALA A 17 -0.18 3.50 -14.48
N GLN A 18 0.96 2.84 -14.26
CA GLN A 18 1.19 1.45 -14.64
C GLN A 18 0.99 0.45 -13.50
N ALA A 19 0.66 0.91 -12.29
CA ALA A 19 0.47 0.04 -11.13
C ALA A 19 -0.68 -0.95 -11.36
N LYS A 20 -0.38 -2.24 -11.21
CA LYS A 20 -1.35 -3.34 -11.40
C LYS A 20 -1.46 -4.24 -10.18
N SER A 21 -0.58 -4.10 -9.22
CA SER A 21 -0.50 -4.92 -8.01
C SER A 21 -0.42 -4.07 -6.75
N SER A 22 -0.75 -4.68 -5.61
CA SER A 22 -0.51 -4.08 -4.29
C SER A 22 0.94 -3.65 -4.09
N TYR A 23 1.89 -4.41 -4.64
CA TYR A 23 3.32 -4.12 -4.62
C TYR A 23 3.65 -2.81 -5.35
N ASP A 24 3.12 -2.62 -6.57
CA ASP A 24 3.34 -1.41 -7.34
C ASP A 24 2.80 -0.18 -6.61
N TYR A 25 1.61 -0.28 -6.03
CA TYR A 25 0.99 0.82 -5.28
C TYR A 25 1.78 1.21 -4.02
N VAL A 26 2.27 0.25 -3.24
CA VAL A 26 3.10 0.55 -2.07
C VAL A 26 4.44 1.16 -2.46
N ASN A 27 5.07 0.71 -3.56
CA ASN A 27 6.30 1.33 -4.05
C ASN A 27 6.09 2.77 -4.52
N ASN A 28 4.95 3.04 -5.18
CA ASN A 28 4.51 4.38 -5.53
C ASN A 28 4.27 5.25 -4.30
N ALA A 29 3.70 4.66 -3.23
CA ALA A 29 3.56 5.31 -1.94
C ALA A 29 4.93 5.67 -1.34
N ASN A 30 5.89 4.75 -1.34
CA ASN A 30 7.26 4.97 -0.86
C ASN A 30 7.99 6.09 -1.62
N PHE A 31 7.80 6.16 -2.95
CA PHE A 31 8.36 7.24 -3.77
C PHE A 31 7.76 8.61 -3.42
N THR A 32 6.46 8.65 -3.12
CA THR A 32 5.75 9.90 -2.74
C THR A 32 5.81 10.22 -1.25
N LYS A 33 6.15 9.24 -0.40
CA LYS A 33 6.30 9.33 1.06
C LYS A 33 7.42 10.28 1.49
N TYR A 34 8.39 10.57 0.61
CA TYR A 34 9.31 11.70 0.82
C TYR A 34 8.56 13.02 1.13
N SER A 35 7.26 13.09 0.87
CA SER A 35 6.40 14.24 1.18
C SER A 35 5.24 13.97 2.18
N ASN A 36 5.08 12.77 2.78
CA ASN A 36 4.00 12.41 3.74
C ASN A 36 2.60 12.99 3.39
N THR A 37 2.19 12.85 2.14
CA THR A 37 1.00 13.53 1.59
C THR A 37 -0.25 12.64 1.58
N GLU A 38 -1.41 13.26 1.36
CA GLU A 38 -2.66 12.55 1.06
C GLU A 38 -2.56 11.66 -0.20
N MET A 39 -1.65 11.99 -1.13
CA MET A 39 -1.36 11.14 -2.30
C MET A 39 -0.72 9.81 -1.90
N SER A 40 0.25 9.84 -0.97
CA SER A 40 0.86 8.62 -0.42
C SER A 40 -0.18 7.74 0.27
N LYS A 41 -1.12 8.35 1.01
CA LYS A 41 -2.26 7.63 1.62
C LYS A 41 -3.19 7.01 0.57
N ASP A 42 -3.48 7.70 -0.53
CA ASP A 42 -4.31 7.15 -1.61
C ASP A 42 -3.69 5.89 -2.21
N PHE A 43 -2.36 5.87 -2.43
CA PHE A 43 -1.67 4.67 -2.90
C PHE A 43 -1.85 3.46 -1.97
N TYR A 44 -1.78 3.65 -0.66
CA TYR A 44 -2.06 2.56 0.29
C TYR A 44 -3.51 2.08 0.20
N ARG A 45 -4.49 2.96 0.02
CA ARG A 45 -5.89 2.56 -0.20
C ARG A 45 -6.05 1.77 -1.50
N GLN A 46 -5.37 2.16 -2.57
CA GLN A 46 -5.38 1.42 -3.84
C GLN A 46 -4.67 0.06 -3.70
N ALA A 47 -3.59 -0.01 -2.92
CA ALA A 47 -2.89 -1.27 -2.63
C ALA A 47 -3.81 -2.27 -1.95
N VAL A 48 -4.62 -1.82 -0.97
CA VAL A 48 -5.61 -2.66 -0.30
C VAL A 48 -6.71 -3.11 -1.27
N LYS A 49 -7.22 -2.22 -2.13
CA LYS A 49 -8.20 -2.59 -3.16
C LYS A 49 -7.66 -3.63 -4.15
N ALA A 50 -6.35 -3.62 -4.41
CA ALA A 50 -5.70 -4.55 -5.33
C ALA A 50 -5.52 -5.98 -4.74
N LEU A 51 -5.79 -6.19 -3.44
CA LEU A 51 -5.73 -7.49 -2.77
C LEU A 51 -6.82 -8.49 -3.22
N SER A 52 -7.55 -8.22 -4.31
CA SER A 52 -8.71 -8.97 -4.77
C SER A 52 -8.42 -10.39 -5.31
N ASN A 53 -7.23 -10.95 -5.07
CA ASN A 53 -6.87 -12.30 -5.51
C ASN A 53 -6.73 -13.26 -4.32
N PRO A 54 -7.59 -14.28 -4.19
CA PRO A 54 -7.66 -15.16 -3.02
C PRO A 54 -6.43 -16.04 -2.78
N HIS A 55 -5.47 -16.14 -3.71
CA HIS A 55 -4.31 -17.03 -3.52
C HIS A 55 -3.14 -16.41 -2.76
N ASP A 56 -3.05 -15.08 -2.62
CA ASP A 56 -1.88 -14.41 -2.03
C ASP A 56 -2.24 -13.26 -1.06
N VAL A 57 -3.51 -13.15 -0.64
CA VAL A 57 -4.02 -12.06 0.22
C VAL A 57 -3.17 -11.87 1.47
N VAL A 58 -2.78 -12.95 2.15
CA VAL A 58 -1.98 -12.87 3.39
C VAL A 58 -0.57 -12.35 3.13
N ILE A 59 0.08 -12.76 2.03
CA ILE A 59 1.45 -12.33 1.70
C ILE A 59 1.45 -10.86 1.29
N GLU A 60 0.50 -10.47 0.45
CA GLU A 60 0.38 -9.08 0.00
C GLU A 60 -0.05 -8.13 1.12
N ALA A 61 -1.00 -8.54 1.96
CA ALA A 61 -1.39 -7.75 3.13
C ALA A 61 -0.25 -7.61 4.14
N LYS A 62 0.56 -8.67 4.35
CA LYS A 62 1.81 -8.60 5.14
C LYS A 62 2.75 -7.52 4.60
N PHE A 63 2.94 -7.48 3.28
CA PHE A 63 3.79 -6.49 2.63
C PHE A 63 3.26 -5.06 2.82
N ILE A 64 1.95 -4.84 2.63
CA ILE A 64 1.31 -3.53 2.87
C ILE A 64 1.51 -3.09 4.32
N LEU A 65 1.20 -3.95 5.29
CA LEU A 65 1.29 -3.60 6.71
C LEU A 65 2.73 -3.26 7.14
N GLN A 66 3.73 -3.98 6.65
CA GLN A 66 5.13 -3.70 6.97
C GLN A 66 5.57 -2.30 6.50
N ASN A 67 5.23 -1.93 5.26
CA ASN A 67 5.57 -0.62 4.73
C ASN A 67 4.73 0.47 5.39
N LEU A 68 3.43 0.24 5.60
CA LEU A 68 2.53 1.17 6.29
C LEU A 68 3.09 1.59 7.65
N LYS A 69 3.72 0.66 8.38
CA LYS A 69 4.35 0.94 9.68
C LYS A 69 5.47 1.92 9.53
N ASN A 70 6.40 1.62 8.64
CA ASN A 70 7.57 2.45 8.39
C ASN A 70 7.18 3.81 7.82
N ASP A 71 6.03 3.87 7.15
CA ASP A 71 5.58 5.03 6.41
C ASP A 71 4.81 6.03 7.24
N PHE A 72 3.96 5.53 8.14
CA PHE A 72 2.99 6.34 8.84
C PHE A 72 3.04 6.12 10.36
N VAL A 73 4.21 5.82 10.95
CA VAL A 73 4.39 5.56 12.41
C VAL A 73 3.61 6.56 13.28
N SER A 74 3.58 7.84 12.91
CA SER A 74 2.90 8.91 13.66
C SER A 74 1.41 9.10 13.33
N ASP A 75 0.90 8.52 12.25
CA ASP A 75 -0.50 8.62 11.81
C ASP A 75 -1.27 7.33 12.15
N THR A 76 -1.46 7.11 13.46
CA THR A 76 -2.15 5.93 14.00
C THR A 76 -3.60 5.82 13.52
N LYS A 77 -4.25 6.94 13.18
CA LYS A 77 -5.59 6.97 12.62
C LYS A 77 -5.61 6.37 11.22
N PHE A 78 -4.67 6.77 10.35
CA PHE A 78 -4.56 6.21 9.01
C PHE A 78 -4.13 4.74 9.03
N ILE A 79 -3.21 4.37 9.92
CA ILE A 79 -2.83 2.96 10.13
C ILE A 79 -4.07 2.12 10.44
N LYS A 80 -4.90 2.57 11.40
CA LYS A 80 -6.11 1.85 11.80
C LYS A 80 -7.13 1.74 10.66
N GLU A 81 -7.26 2.79 9.84
CA GLU A 81 -8.11 2.79 8.65
C GLU A 81 -7.72 1.64 7.69
N ILE A 82 -6.43 1.53 7.35
CA ILE A 82 -5.93 0.51 6.43
C ILE A 82 -6.07 -0.90 7.03
N CYS A 83 -5.77 -1.09 8.32
CA CYS A 83 -5.96 -2.38 8.99
C CYS A 83 -7.42 -2.85 8.92
N LEU A 84 -8.39 -1.95 9.11
CA LEU A 84 -9.82 -2.30 9.02
C LEU A 84 -10.22 -2.66 7.59
N GLN A 85 -9.74 -1.93 6.58
CA GLN A 85 -10.03 -2.25 5.19
C GLN A 85 -9.47 -3.62 4.80
N ILE A 86 -8.28 -3.99 5.29
CA ILE A 86 -7.70 -5.31 5.04
C ILE A 86 -8.57 -6.43 5.63
N LEU A 87 -9.11 -6.25 6.84
CA LEU A 87 -9.98 -7.23 7.49
C LEU A 87 -11.33 -7.42 6.79
N ASP A 88 -11.78 -6.43 6.02
CA ASP A 88 -13.05 -6.46 5.28
C ASP A 88 -12.93 -7.18 3.92
N ILE A 89 -11.70 -7.58 3.51
CA ILE A 89 -11.47 -8.30 2.27
C ILE A 89 -12.00 -9.73 2.38
N GLU A 90 -12.63 -10.22 1.31
CA GLU A 90 -13.04 -11.61 1.20
C GLU A 90 -11.81 -12.53 1.24
N MET A 91 -11.71 -13.32 2.31
CA MET A 91 -10.63 -14.26 2.56
C MET A 91 -11.17 -15.48 3.30
N THR A 92 -10.44 -16.60 3.26
CA THR A 92 -10.84 -17.79 4.00
C THR A 92 -10.78 -17.53 5.52
N PRO A 93 -11.53 -18.29 6.34
CA PRO A 93 -11.49 -18.13 7.80
C PRO A 93 -10.07 -18.27 8.39
N TYR A 94 -9.22 -19.11 7.77
CA TYR A 94 -7.82 -19.27 8.18
C TYR A 94 -7.01 -18.01 7.91
N GLU A 95 -7.12 -17.45 6.70
CA GLU A 95 -6.44 -16.22 6.32
C GLU A 95 -6.91 -15.04 7.17
N HIS A 96 -8.22 -14.93 7.42
CA HIS A 96 -8.77 -13.92 8.31
C HIS A 96 -8.19 -14.03 9.73
N GLN A 97 -8.06 -15.24 10.27
CA GLN A 97 -7.47 -15.46 11.58
C GLN A 97 -5.99 -15.08 11.62
N GLU A 98 -5.22 -15.42 10.59
CA GLU A 98 -3.81 -15.00 10.46
C GLU A 98 -3.69 -13.47 10.41
N MET A 99 -4.53 -12.80 9.62
CA MET A 99 -4.52 -11.34 9.50
C MET A 99 -4.95 -10.63 10.77
N ALA A 100 -5.98 -11.12 11.46
CA ALA A 100 -6.43 -10.58 12.73
C ALA A 100 -5.33 -10.62 13.80
N LYS A 101 -4.62 -11.75 13.94
CA LYS A 101 -3.48 -11.87 14.87
C LYS A 101 -2.36 -10.88 14.54
N MET A 102 -2.07 -10.71 13.25
CA MET A 102 -1.02 -9.80 12.81
C MET A 102 -1.39 -8.34 13.13
N ILE A 103 -2.63 -7.93 12.85
CA ILE A 103 -3.13 -6.58 13.14
C ILE A 103 -3.22 -6.33 14.65
N GLU A 104 -3.59 -7.33 15.45
CA GLU A 104 -3.61 -7.25 16.91
C GLU A 104 -2.19 -7.04 17.48
N SER A 105 -1.21 -7.81 16.97
CA SER A 105 0.21 -7.61 17.30
C SER A 105 0.69 -6.23 16.88
N TYR A 106 0.23 -5.73 15.73
CA TYR A 106 0.57 -4.41 15.22
C TYR A 106 0.00 -3.28 16.09
N SER A 107 -1.24 -3.43 16.55
CA SER A 107 -1.96 -2.45 17.38
C SER A 107 -1.49 -2.43 18.83
N SER A 108 -0.92 -3.54 19.32
CA SER A 108 -0.38 -3.66 20.67
C SER A 108 1.02 -3.05 20.83
N ILE A 109 1.66 -2.64 19.73
CA ILE A 109 3.00 -2.03 19.69
C ILE A 109 2.94 -0.50 19.45
N ALA A 110 1.77 0.03 19.07
CA ALA A 110 1.55 1.44 18.74
C ALA A 110 1.08 2.26 19.94
#